data_AF-A0AAU0YUP5-F1
#
_entry.id   AF-A0AAU0YUP5-F1
#
_cell.length_a   1.000
_cell.length_b   1.000
_cell.length_c   1.000
_cell.angle_alpha   90.00
_cell.angle_beta   90.00
_cell.angle_gamma   90.00
#
_symmetry.space_group_name_H-M   'P 1'
#
loop_
_entity.id
_entity.type
_entity.pdbx_description
1 polymer ?
#
loop_
_entity_poly.entity_id
_entity_poly.type
_entity_poly.pdbx_seq_one_letter_code
_entity_poly.pdbx_strand_id
1 'polypeptide(L)'
;MKTYATRFGVSVAGATATALLLSGCGGGGGSKGAGADELDIATLTSAQSLDPSQAIGGALPYFQAVYDTLIKRDPDGTFRPMLATKWTYDKSRTELSLTLRKGVKFSDGTAFDATAVKKNLQRFKDGGGGGAKYLASLKSVEAADATHVMLHLASPEPALLFYLSDAAGLMASPAKFQGDSLKTTPAGTGPYTLDKGRTAAGNKYVFERKADYWGDELPYKTLTISVFDNETAIVNGLKTGQIDSATVQEANQQAAIVSDTRLKKTDYTFDFQGLLLFDRAGMRTPALREAKVRQAINYALDRKTMLDKIRQGRGEATDQVFGPETKAYDKSLDTHYPHDAAKAKKLLARAGYAKGFTLKLPRVSAIVSDALASSIAADLKAVGIKVAWDQMDGNTAVQKIARDRAYSAMVMNIGQSSIDWVTAQDLVTPGAFNMFGSSDPTVKKLLTRVRAGTAAQSAAAARDLNRHLVEEGWFAPFYRMTFQLVSGSGVKVVPQSGMGVPSIYNYTPAS
;
A
#
# COMPACT_ATOMS: atom_id res chain seq x y z
N MET A 1 55.40 28.05 38.31
CA MET A 1 54.86 29.07 39.24
C MET A 1 54.21 30.17 38.43
N LYS A 2 53.13 30.74 38.97
CA LYS A 2 52.25 31.82 38.47
C LYS A 2 53.04 32.92 37.70
N THR A 3 52.48 33.67 36.74
CA THR A 3 51.44 34.69 36.97
C THR A 3 50.89 35.26 35.64
N TYR A 4 49.56 35.42 35.61
CA TYR A 4 48.67 36.39 34.92
C TYR A 4 49.17 37.32 33.81
N ALA A 5 48.32 37.53 32.78
CA ALA A 5 47.61 38.81 32.59
C ALA A 5 46.60 38.75 31.43
N THR A 6 45.43 39.34 31.65
CA THR A 6 44.39 39.64 30.66
C THR A 6 44.24 41.16 30.63
N ARG A 7 44.14 41.79 29.43
CA ARG A 7 43.08 42.75 29.01
C ARG A 7 43.53 43.90 28.07
N PHE A 8 42.63 44.14 27.10
CA PHE A 8 42.14 45.38 26.48
C PHE A 8 43.02 46.25 25.56
N GLY A 9 42.43 46.62 24.41
CA GLY A 9 42.82 47.78 23.59
C GLY A 9 42.22 47.74 22.18
N VAL A 10 41.56 48.82 21.74
CA VAL A 10 40.58 48.91 20.64
C VAL A 10 41.04 49.94 19.57
N SER A 11 40.60 49.73 18.31
CA SER A 11 40.43 50.70 17.19
C SER A 11 41.66 51.21 16.40
N VAL A 12 41.65 51.58 15.10
CA VAL A 12 40.74 51.55 13.92
C VAL A 12 41.57 52.07 12.70
N ALA A 13 41.21 51.63 11.47
CA ALA A 13 41.37 52.26 10.14
C ALA A 13 42.70 52.22 9.33
N GLY A 14 42.55 51.85 8.04
CA GLY A 14 43.47 52.22 6.96
C GLY A 14 43.56 51.20 5.82
N ALA A 15 42.79 51.40 4.75
CA ALA A 15 42.70 50.53 3.57
C ALA A 15 43.90 50.63 2.62
N THR A 16 44.29 49.50 1.98
CA THR A 16 44.70 49.47 0.56
C THR A 16 44.64 48.05 0.00
N ALA A 17 44.13 47.93 -1.22
CA ALA A 17 43.87 46.70 -1.95
C ALA A 17 45.14 46.06 -2.52
N THR A 18 45.22 44.73 -2.52
CA THR A 18 45.93 43.96 -3.54
C THR A 18 45.26 42.60 -3.71
N ALA A 19 44.73 42.36 -4.90
CA ALA A 19 44.10 41.12 -5.29
C ALA A 19 45.15 40.01 -5.47
N LEU A 20 44.96 38.88 -4.79
CA LEU A 20 45.62 37.62 -5.11
C LEU A 20 44.56 36.50 -5.06
N LEU A 21 44.35 35.92 -6.24
CA LEU A 21 43.51 34.76 -6.51
C LEU A 21 44.04 33.54 -5.76
N LEU A 22 43.21 32.94 -4.90
CA LEU A 22 43.42 31.58 -4.38
C LEU A 22 42.10 30.82 -4.42
N SER A 23 42.11 29.79 -5.26
CA SER A 23 41.06 28.84 -5.57
C SER A 23 40.32 28.32 -4.34
N GLY A 24 39.07 28.72 -4.19
CA GLY A 24 38.15 28.07 -3.27
C GLY A 24 37.76 26.70 -3.81
N CYS A 25 38.04 25.65 -3.03
CA CYS A 25 37.41 24.33 -3.17
C CYS A 25 35.89 24.48 -3.01
N GLY A 26 35.20 24.75 -4.12
CA GLY A 26 33.78 24.49 -4.25
C GLY A 26 33.58 22.98 -4.30
N GLY A 27 33.01 22.42 -3.25
CA GLY A 27 32.42 21.08 -3.28
C GLY A 27 31.32 21.07 -4.34
N GLY A 28 31.69 20.69 -5.56
CA GLY A 28 30.78 20.57 -6.68
C GLY A 28 29.74 19.51 -6.36
N GLY A 29 28.51 19.96 -6.15
CA GLY A 29 27.32 19.15 -6.38
C GLY A 29 27.29 18.77 -7.84
N GLY A 30 28.03 17.73 -8.20
CA GLY A 30 27.93 17.10 -9.49
C GLY A 30 26.53 16.51 -9.61
N SER A 31 25.69 17.16 -10.40
CA SER A 31 24.54 16.53 -11.03
C SER A 31 25.04 15.31 -11.79
N LYS A 32 25.04 14.14 -11.16
CA LYS A 32 24.96 12.88 -11.90
C LYS A 32 23.61 12.91 -12.58
N GLY A 33 23.59 13.32 -13.85
CA GLY A 33 22.45 12.99 -14.69
C GLY A 33 22.29 11.47 -14.66
N ALA A 34 21.05 11.00 -14.53
CA ALA A 34 20.72 9.60 -14.66
C ALA A 34 21.47 9.03 -15.86
N GLY A 35 22.39 8.08 -15.61
CA GLY A 35 22.94 7.30 -16.71
C GLY A 35 21.76 6.59 -17.37
N ALA A 36 21.73 6.51 -18.70
CA ALA A 36 20.64 5.83 -19.43
C ALA A 36 20.39 4.37 -18.99
N ASP A 37 21.32 3.81 -18.22
CA ASP A 37 21.32 2.46 -17.66
C ASP A 37 20.89 2.37 -16.16
N GLU A 38 20.65 3.48 -15.47
CA GLU A 38 20.28 3.51 -14.04
C GLU A 38 18.82 3.97 -13.87
N LEU A 39 18.12 3.40 -12.89
CA LEU A 39 16.78 3.82 -12.47
C LEU A 39 16.74 4.05 -10.96
N ASP A 40 16.57 5.31 -10.55
CA ASP A 40 16.43 5.73 -9.16
C ASP A 40 14.95 6.01 -8.82
N ILE A 41 14.33 5.08 -8.07
CA ILE A 41 12.95 5.21 -7.57
C ILE A 41 12.96 5.72 -6.13
N ALA A 42 12.15 6.74 -5.84
CA ALA A 42 11.90 7.19 -4.47
C ALA A 42 10.58 6.68 -3.90
N THR A 43 10.58 6.38 -2.60
CA THR A 43 9.41 5.89 -1.87
C THR A 43 9.41 6.38 -0.42
N LEU A 44 8.22 6.44 0.19
CA LEU A 44 8.06 6.63 1.64
C LEU A 44 7.99 5.29 2.39
N THR A 45 7.92 4.17 1.67
CA THR A 45 7.74 2.83 2.25
C THR A 45 9.07 2.07 2.22
N SER A 46 9.58 1.75 3.41
CA SER A 46 10.78 0.94 3.56
C SER A 46 10.46 -0.56 3.67
N ALA A 47 11.21 -1.40 2.96
CA ALA A 47 11.24 -2.82 3.25
C ALA A 47 12.04 -3.09 4.54
N GLN A 48 11.40 -3.64 5.57
CA GLN A 48 12.07 -4.04 6.82
C GLN A 48 12.77 -5.42 6.71
N SER A 49 12.44 -6.15 5.65
CA SER A 49 12.92 -7.49 5.34
C SER A 49 12.74 -7.73 3.85
N LEU A 50 13.64 -8.51 3.25
CA LEU A 50 13.49 -9.04 1.89
C LEU A 50 12.94 -10.46 1.87
N ASP A 51 12.46 -10.99 3.00
CA ASP A 51 11.76 -12.26 3.05
C ASP A 51 10.36 -12.16 2.43
N PRO A 52 10.02 -12.92 1.36
CA PRO A 52 8.72 -12.81 0.71
C PRO A 52 7.51 -13.05 1.60
N SER A 53 7.66 -13.78 2.71
CA SER A 53 6.59 -13.98 3.69
C SER A 53 6.17 -12.69 4.41
N GLN A 54 7.02 -11.65 4.35
CA GLN A 54 6.79 -10.32 4.91
C GLN A 54 6.50 -9.25 3.84
N ALA A 55 6.34 -9.66 2.57
CA ALA A 55 6.04 -8.73 1.49
C ALA A 55 4.67 -8.08 1.70
N ILE A 56 4.62 -6.77 1.47
CA ILE A 56 3.42 -5.93 1.54
C ILE A 56 3.36 -5.05 0.29
N GLY A 57 2.15 -4.65 -0.11
CA GLY A 57 1.88 -3.98 -1.39
C GLY A 57 2.83 -2.83 -1.74
N GLY A 58 2.95 -1.83 -0.86
CA GLY A 58 3.82 -0.66 -1.11
C GLY A 58 5.32 -0.95 -1.15
N ALA A 59 5.75 -2.11 -0.65
CA ALA A 59 7.14 -2.57 -0.67
C ALA A 59 7.39 -3.65 -1.75
N LEU A 60 6.40 -4.03 -2.55
CA LEU A 60 6.57 -5.06 -3.58
C LEU A 60 7.72 -4.80 -4.57
N PRO A 61 8.02 -3.55 -5.00
CA PRO A 61 9.12 -3.32 -5.93
C PRO A 61 10.47 -3.89 -5.47
N TYR A 62 10.76 -3.87 -4.17
CA TYR A 62 11.96 -4.49 -3.60
C TYR A 62 11.99 -6.01 -3.84
N PHE A 63 10.84 -6.67 -3.70
CA PHE A 63 10.72 -8.12 -3.88
C PHE A 63 10.72 -8.50 -5.36
N GLN A 64 10.04 -7.73 -6.20
CA GLN A 64 9.99 -7.95 -7.65
C GLN A 64 11.38 -7.88 -8.29
N ALA A 65 12.32 -7.14 -7.70
CA ALA A 65 13.70 -7.08 -8.17
C ALA A 65 14.41 -8.44 -8.04
N VAL A 66 14.19 -9.16 -6.94
CA VAL A 66 14.96 -10.36 -6.59
C VAL A 66 14.16 -11.67 -6.69
N TYR A 67 12.83 -11.60 -6.78
CA TYR A 67 11.90 -12.73 -6.90
C TYR A 67 10.94 -12.50 -8.08
N ASP A 68 10.61 -13.57 -8.81
CA ASP A 68 9.45 -13.56 -9.71
C ASP A 68 8.24 -14.18 -9.01
N THR A 69 7.05 -13.80 -9.48
CA THR A 69 5.80 -14.43 -9.08
C THR A 69 5.44 -15.61 -9.99
N LEU A 70 4.50 -16.45 -9.55
CA LEU A 70 3.95 -17.50 -10.40
C LEU A 70 3.22 -16.94 -11.61
N ILE A 71 2.46 -15.87 -11.42
CA ILE A 71 1.67 -15.20 -12.46
C ILE A 71 2.12 -13.74 -12.54
N LYS A 72 2.29 -13.20 -13.75
CA LYS A 72 2.52 -11.76 -13.94
C LYS A 72 1.18 -11.04 -14.04
N ARG A 73 1.11 -9.82 -13.53
CA ARG A 73 -0.01 -8.91 -13.74
C ARG A 73 0.46 -7.76 -14.62
N ASP A 74 -0.17 -7.58 -15.77
CA ASP A 74 0.08 -6.45 -16.67
C ASP A 74 -0.50 -5.16 -16.09
N PRO A 75 -0.08 -3.96 -16.54
CA PRO A 75 -0.53 -2.68 -15.98
C PRO A 75 -2.05 -2.52 -15.85
N ASP A 76 -2.81 -3.11 -16.77
CA ASP A 76 -4.29 -3.09 -16.79
C ASP A 76 -4.96 -4.10 -15.82
N GLY A 77 -4.15 -4.87 -15.08
CA GLY A 77 -4.63 -5.89 -14.15
C GLY A 77 -4.81 -7.28 -14.76
N THR A 78 -4.59 -7.46 -16.07
CA THR A 78 -4.73 -8.77 -16.72
C THR A 78 -3.59 -9.72 -16.31
N PHE A 79 -3.92 -11.01 -16.21
CA PHE A 79 -2.96 -12.04 -15.80
C PHE A 79 -2.23 -12.64 -17.00
N ARG A 80 -0.90 -12.73 -16.91
CA ARG A 80 0.00 -13.29 -17.92
C ARG A 80 0.94 -14.36 -17.35
N PRO A 81 1.44 -15.26 -18.21
CA PRO A 81 2.52 -16.16 -17.87
C PRO A 81 3.73 -15.48 -17.21
N MET A 82 4.29 -16.13 -16.18
CA MET A 82 5.60 -15.79 -15.61
C MET A 82 6.37 -17.09 -15.33
N LEU A 83 6.51 -17.48 -14.04
CA LEU A 83 7.05 -18.80 -13.68
C LEU A 83 6.05 -19.92 -13.98
N ALA A 84 4.74 -19.67 -13.88
CA ALA A 84 3.71 -20.52 -14.47
C ALA A 84 3.40 -20.03 -15.90
N THR A 85 3.50 -20.96 -16.86
CA THR A 85 3.27 -20.70 -18.29
C THR A 85 1.82 -20.91 -18.72
N LYS A 86 1.08 -21.74 -17.95
CA LYS A 86 -0.34 -22.05 -18.18
C LYS A 86 -0.99 -22.38 -16.84
N TRP A 87 -2.28 -22.08 -16.72
CA TRP A 87 -3.11 -22.52 -15.60
C TRP A 87 -4.53 -22.85 -16.04
N THR A 88 -5.21 -23.73 -15.32
CA THR A 88 -6.60 -24.14 -15.61
C THR A 88 -7.31 -24.56 -14.34
N TYR A 89 -8.53 -24.07 -14.15
CA TYR A 89 -9.41 -24.49 -13.05
C TYR A 89 -10.25 -25.71 -13.45
N ASP A 90 -10.57 -26.54 -12.47
CA ASP A 90 -11.66 -27.50 -12.61
C ASP A 90 -13.03 -26.79 -12.64
N LYS A 91 -14.10 -27.55 -12.93
CA LYS A 91 -15.46 -26.99 -13.03
C LYS A 91 -15.96 -26.38 -11.71
N SER A 92 -15.54 -26.92 -10.56
CA SER A 92 -15.98 -26.43 -9.25
C SER A 92 -15.12 -25.28 -8.71
N ARG A 93 -13.99 -24.98 -9.38
CA ARG A 93 -12.99 -23.97 -8.99
C ARG A 93 -12.36 -24.25 -7.63
N THR A 94 -12.21 -25.52 -7.28
CA THR A 94 -11.50 -25.97 -6.09
C THR A 94 -10.16 -26.62 -6.41
N GLU A 95 -9.85 -26.84 -7.69
CA GLU A 95 -8.55 -27.29 -8.15
C GLU A 95 -8.00 -26.33 -9.21
N LEU A 96 -6.74 -25.93 -9.06
CA LEU A 96 -6.01 -25.12 -10.04
C LEU A 96 -4.74 -25.85 -10.46
N SER A 97 -4.70 -26.31 -11.72
CA SER A 97 -3.50 -26.88 -12.32
C SER A 97 -2.61 -25.77 -12.86
N LEU A 98 -1.30 -25.84 -12.60
CA LEU A 98 -0.26 -24.93 -13.12
C LEU A 98 0.80 -25.73 -13.90
N THR A 99 1.17 -25.24 -15.08
CA THR A 99 2.35 -25.71 -15.81
C THR A 99 3.48 -24.72 -15.61
N LEU A 100 4.60 -25.16 -15.04
CA LEU A 100 5.75 -24.33 -14.71
C LEU A 100 6.73 -24.23 -15.88
N ARG A 101 7.49 -23.13 -15.90
CA ARG A 101 8.61 -22.92 -16.81
C ARG A 101 9.76 -23.87 -16.49
N LYS A 102 10.39 -24.41 -17.54
CA LYS A 102 11.57 -25.28 -17.42
C LYS A 102 12.85 -24.44 -17.41
N GLY A 103 13.89 -24.98 -16.78
CA GLY A 103 15.26 -24.42 -16.84
C GLY A 103 15.49 -23.17 -15.99
N VAL A 104 14.52 -22.74 -15.19
CA VAL A 104 14.67 -21.61 -14.27
C VAL A 104 15.49 -22.02 -13.05
N LYS A 105 16.39 -21.14 -12.60
CA LYS A 105 17.19 -21.32 -11.39
C LYS A 105 16.98 -20.15 -10.43
N PHE A 106 17.08 -20.44 -9.15
CA PHE A 106 17.25 -19.41 -8.12
C PHE A 106 18.67 -18.84 -8.18
N SER A 107 18.88 -17.67 -7.58
CA SER A 107 20.20 -17.03 -7.52
C SER A 107 21.26 -17.79 -6.72
N ASP A 108 20.88 -18.84 -5.98
CA ASP A 108 21.83 -19.76 -5.34
C ASP A 108 22.16 -20.99 -6.21
N GLY A 109 21.69 -21.01 -7.46
CA GLY A 109 21.94 -22.06 -8.44
C GLY A 109 20.98 -23.25 -8.35
N THR A 110 20.15 -23.35 -7.31
CA THR A 110 19.15 -24.41 -7.19
C THR A 110 18.05 -24.28 -8.24
N ALA A 111 17.46 -25.39 -8.67
CA ALA A 111 16.41 -25.38 -9.69
C ALA A 111 15.08 -24.87 -9.12
N PHE A 112 14.34 -24.11 -9.92
CA PHE A 112 12.93 -23.83 -9.68
C PHE A 112 12.07 -24.97 -10.25
N ASP A 113 11.27 -25.60 -9.39
CA ASP A 113 10.41 -26.71 -9.73
C ASP A 113 9.11 -26.72 -8.88
N ALA A 114 8.24 -27.71 -9.13
CA ALA A 114 7.00 -27.91 -8.40
C ALA A 114 7.19 -28.12 -6.89
N THR A 115 8.32 -28.70 -6.46
CA THR A 115 8.65 -28.86 -5.04
C THR A 115 8.92 -27.49 -4.40
N ALA A 116 9.62 -26.60 -5.10
CA ALA A 116 9.85 -25.23 -4.65
C ALA A 116 8.53 -24.44 -4.55
N VAL A 117 7.63 -24.57 -5.52
CA VAL A 117 6.30 -23.96 -5.48
C VAL A 117 5.52 -24.41 -4.25
N LYS A 118 5.45 -25.73 -4.03
CA LYS A 118 4.79 -26.32 -2.85
C LYS A 118 5.33 -25.73 -1.55
N LYS A 119 6.65 -25.72 -1.37
CA LYS A 119 7.28 -25.22 -0.15
C LYS A 119 7.04 -23.72 0.06
N ASN A 120 7.10 -22.90 -0.98
CA ASN A 120 6.84 -21.45 -0.87
C ASN A 120 5.38 -21.17 -0.46
N LEU A 121 4.41 -21.78 -1.14
CA LEU A 121 2.99 -21.56 -0.84
C LEU A 121 2.63 -22.04 0.58
N GLN A 122 3.16 -23.19 1.00
CA GLN A 122 2.98 -23.68 2.36
C GLN A 122 3.61 -22.74 3.39
N ARG A 123 4.86 -22.30 3.16
CA ARG A 123 5.55 -21.35 4.04
C ARG A 123 4.80 -20.02 4.17
N PHE A 124 4.27 -19.50 3.06
CA PHE A 124 3.48 -18.26 3.08
C PHE A 124 2.19 -18.43 3.88
N LYS A 125 1.47 -19.53 3.65
CA LYS A 125 0.22 -19.86 4.37
C LYS A 125 0.46 -20.07 5.87
N ASP A 126 1.56 -20.70 6.25
CA ASP A 126 1.82 -21.09 7.64
C ASP A 126 2.67 -20.06 8.42
N GLY A 127 3.24 -19.06 7.73
CA GLY A 127 4.16 -18.07 8.31
C GLY A 127 3.52 -17.05 9.27
N GLY A 128 2.21 -17.12 9.52
CA GLY A 128 1.50 -16.30 10.52
C GLY A 128 1.43 -14.79 10.25
N GLY A 129 2.07 -14.30 9.18
CA GLY A 129 1.99 -12.90 8.74
C GLY A 129 0.59 -12.52 8.26
N GLY A 130 0.30 -11.22 8.20
CA GLY A 130 -1.03 -10.71 7.79
C GLY A 130 -1.50 -11.17 6.40
N GLY A 131 -0.56 -11.58 5.54
CA GLY A 131 -0.85 -12.13 4.21
C GLY A 131 -1.24 -13.62 4.20
N ALA A 132 -0.97 -14.39 5.26
CA ALA A 132 -1.26 -15.83 5.31
C ALA A 132 -2.73 -16.17 4.99
N LYS A 133 -3.65 -15.26 5.34
CA LYS A 133 -5.09 -15.37 5.05
C LYS A 133 -5.41 -15.49 3.55
N TYR A 134 -4.56 -14.97 2.66
CA TYR A 134 -4.77 -15.05 1.20
C TYR A 134 -4.67 -16.47 0.67
N LEU A 135 -3.98 -17.36 1.39
CA LEU A 135 -3.92 -18.80 1.09
C LEU A 135 -4.73 -19.64 2.08
N ALA A 136 -5.65 -19.06 2.85
CA ALA A 136 -6.44 -19.80 3.85
C ALA A 136 -7.32 -20.91 3.25
N SER A 137 -7.74 -20.77 1.99
CA SER A 137 -8.47 -21.83 1.26
C SER A 137 -7.57 -22.95 0.77
N LEU A 138 -6.24 -22.76 0.68
CA LEU A 138 -5.31 -23.75 0.16
C LEU A 138 -5.20 -24.93 1.14
N LYS A 139 -5.74 -26.08 0.73
CA LYS A 139 -5.72 -27.34 1.50
C LYS A 139 -4.41 -28.09 1.30
N SER A 140 -3.98 -28.25 0.06
CA SER A 140 -2.74 -28.96 -0.28
C SER A 140 -2.17 -28.49 -1.61
N VAL A 141 -0.87 -28.71 -1.76
CA VAL A 141 -0.15 -28.54 -3.03
C VAL A 141 0.43 -29.90 -3.41
N GLU A 142 0.04 -30.38 -4.58
CA GLU A 142 0.55 -31.60 -5.19
C GLU A 142 1.54 -31.22 -6.30
N ALA A 143 2.74 -31.79 -6.22
CA ALA A 143 3.75 -31.70 -7.26
C ALA A 143 3.70 -33.01 -8.04
N ALA A 144 2.90 -33.05 -9.11
CA ALA A 144 2.72 -34.26 -9.91
C ALA A 144 4.03 -34.67 -10.61
N ASP A 145 4.77 -33.67 -11.08
CA ASP A 145 6.15 -33.78 -11.53
C ASP A 145 6.87 -32.43 -11.35
N ALA A 146 8.11 -32.30 -11.82
CA ALA A 146 8.92 -31.09 -11.66
C ALA A 146 8.27 -29.81 -12.25
N THR A 147 7.36 -29.95 -13.21
CA THR A 147 6.74 -28.85 -13.95
C THR A 147 5.22 -28.77 -13.83
N HIS A 148 4.57 -29.70 -13.14
CA HIS A 148 3.12 -29.70 -12.98
C HIS A 148 2.74 -29.65 -11.50
N VAL A 149 2.03 -28.58 -11.14
CA VAL A 149 1.54 -28.34 -9.78
C VAL A 149 0.01 -28.34 -9.79
N MET A 150 -0.61 -29.05 -8.86
CA MET A 150 -2.04 -28.94 -8.58
C MET A 150 -2.25 -28.29 -7.22
N LEU A 151 -3.00 -27.19 -7.19
CA LEU A 151 -3.44 -26.56 -5.95
C LEU A 151 -4.85 -27.05 -5.61
N HIS A 152 -5.01 -27.64 -4.44
CA HIS A 152 -6.29 -28.13 -3.92
C HIS A 152 -6.84 -27.13 -2.89
N LEU A 153 -8.07 -26.68 -3.08
CA LEU A 153 -8.73 -25.68 -2.24
C LEU A 153 -9.88 -26.29 -1.45
N ALA A 154 -10.06 -25.86 -0.20
CA ALA A 154 -11.20 -26.23 0.63
C ALA A 154 -12.52 -25.57 0.18
N SER A 155 -12.43 -24.49 -0.59
CA SER A 155 -13.56 -23.75 -1.16
C SER A 155 -13.06 -22.86 -2.30
N PRO A 156 -13.92 -22.45 -3.25
CA PRO A 156 -13.53 -21.52 -4.30
C PRO A 156 -12.86 -20.26 -3.74
N GLU A 157 -11.79 -19.81 -4.40
CA GLU A 157 -11.04 -18.60 -4.05
C GLU A 157 -10.92 -17.69 -5.28
N PRO A 158 -11.85 -16.74 -5.47
CA PRO A 158 -11.93 -15.96 -6.70
C PRO A 158 -10.73 -15.03 -6.92
N ALA A 159 -9.94 -14.75 -5.87
CA ALA A 159 -8.75 -13.92 -5.94
C ALA A 159 -7.44 -14.73 -5.99
N LEU A 160 -7.49 -16.07 -6.12
CA LEU A 160 -6.28 -16.89 -6.06
C LEU A 160 -5.24 -16.49 -7.12
N LEU A 161 -5.64 -16.25 -8.38
CA LEU A 161 -4.68 -15.80 -9.42
C LEU A 161 -4.05 -14.44 -9.08
N PHE A 162 -4.80 -13.55 -8.45
CA PHE A 162 -4.28 -12.27 -7.96
C PHE A 162 -3.22 -12.51 -6.88
N TYR A 163 -3.49 -13.35 -5.89
CA TYR A 163 -2.52 -13.68 -4.84
C TYR A 163 -1.25 -14.34 -5.40
N LEU A 164 -1.40 -15.25 -6.38
CA LEU A 164 -0.27 -15.88 -7.08
C LEU A 164 0.48 -14.91 -8.01
N SER A 165 -0.08 -13.74 -8.28
CA SER A 165 0.58 -12.63 -8.98
C SER A 165 1.16 -11.56 -8.06
N ASP A 166 1.05 -11.77 -6.74
CA ASP A 166 1.43 -10.83 -5.71
C ASP A 166 2.32 -11.54 -4.66
N ALA A 167 2.37 -11.05 -3.42
CA ALA A 167 3.22 -11.54 -2.33
C ALA A 167 3.21 -13.07 -2.16
N ALA A 168 2.04 -13.71 -2.24
CA ALA A 168 1.91 -15.16 -2.09
C ALA A 168 2.52 -15.94 -3.27
N GLY A 169 2.66 -15.29 -4.42
CA GLY A 169 3.25 -15.86 -5.63
C GLY A 169 4.76 -15.75 -5.71
N LEU A 170 5.41 -14.96 -4.86
CA LEU A 170 6.86 -14.73 -4.90
C LEU A 170 7.63 -16.01 -4.56
N MET A 171 8.53 -16.43 -5.46
CA MET A 171 9.26 -17.70 -5.31
C MET A 171 10.68 -17.46 -4.80
N ALA A 172 10.93 -17.84 -3.53
CA ALA A 172 12.25 -17.91 -2.93
C ALA A 172 12.82 -19.34 -2.93
N SER A 173 14.14 -19.46 -2.94
CA SER A 173 14.83 -20.75 -2.83
C SER A 173 14.49 -21.41 -1.49
N PRO A 174 13.91 -22.63 -1.50
CA PRO A 174 13.64 -23.36 -0.26
C PRO A 174 14.89 -23.70 0.55
N ALA A 175 16.08 -23.68 -0.07
CA ALA A 175 17.35 -23.90 0.62
C ALA A 175 17.68 -22.78 1.63
N LYS A 176 17.00 -21.62 1.53
CA LYS A 176 17.19 -20.46 2.41
C LYS A 176 16.10 -20.26 3.46
N PHE A 177 15.16 -21.21 3.59
CA PHE A 177 14.03 -21.09 4.52
C PHE A 177 14.42 -21.26 5.98
N GLN A 178 15.61 -21.78 6.27
CA GLN A 178 16.11 -21.93 7.63
C GLN A 178 16.75 -20.60 8.11
N GLY A 179 16.33 -20.17 9.30
CA GLY A 179 16.76 -18.90 9.89
C GLY A 179 16.29 -17.66 9.10
N ASP A 180 16.93 -16.52 9.38
CA ASP A 180 16.51 -15.21 8.86
C ASP A 180 17.32 -14.75 7.64
N SER A 181 17.97 -15.67 6.92
CA SER A 181 18.91 -15.32 5.85
C SER A 181 18.27 -14.49 4.74
N LEU A 182 17.02 -14.79 4.39
CA LEU A 182 16.24 -14.08 3.37
C LEU A 182 15.95 -12.62 3.75
N LYS A 183 16.05 -12.23 5.03
CA LYS A 183 15.88 -10.85 5.47
C LYS A 183 16.85 -9.89 4.78
N THR A 184 18.10 -10.32 4.59
CA THR A 184 19.20 -9.48 4.06
C THR A 184 19.92 -10.12 2.87
N THR A 185 19.65 -11.39 2.57
CA THR A 185 20.28 -12.16 1.50
C THR A 185 19.18 -12.87 0.71
N PRO A 186 18.44 -12.14 -0.14
CA PRO A 186 17.38 -12.75 -0.94
C PRO A 186 17.96 -13.81 -1.89
N ALA A 187 17.24 -14.92 -2.03
CA ALA A 187 17.56 -15.97 -2.98
C ALA A 187 16.32 -16.30 -3.80
N GLY A 188 16.22 -15.73 -5.00
CA GLY A 188 15.03 -15.76 -5.84
C GLY A 188 15.37 -15.91 -7.32
N THR A 189 14.33 -16.04 -8.14
CA THR A 189 14.46 -16.18 -9.60
C THR A 189 14.51 -14.84 -10.34
N GLY A 190 14.27 -13.72 -9.65
CA GLY A 190 14.01 -12.40 -10.26
C GLY A 190 15.19 -11.79 -11.02
N PRO A 191 14.95 -10.69 -11.77
CA PRO A 191 15.88 -10.14 -12.75
C PRO A 191 17.10 -9.42 -12.18
N TYR A 192 17.13 -9.12 -10.89
CA TYR A 192 18.23 -8.45 -10.23
C TYR A 192 18.80 -9.25 -9.05
N THR A 193 20.02 -8.90 -8.67
CA THR A 193 20.70 -9.31 -7.43
C THR A 193 20.88 -8.10 -6.53
N LEU A 194 20.69 -8.27 -5.21
CA LEU A 194 20.95 -7.22 -4.24
C LEU A 194 22.46 -6.91 -4.14
N ASP A 195 22.84 -5.66 -4.38
CA ASP A 195 24.17 -5.16 -4.06
C ASP A 195 24.23 -4.76 -2.59
N LYS A 196 24.80 -5.65 -1.76
CA LYS A 196 24.93 -5.42 -0.32
C LYS A 196 25.92 -4.29 0.01
N GLY A 197 26.90 -4.02 -0.84
CA GLY A 197 27.91 -3.00 -0.59
C GLY A 197 27.36 -1.58 -0.76
N ARG A 198 26.40 -1.39 -1.67
CA ARG A 198 25.71 -0.10 -1.89
C ARG A 198 24.35 0.02 -1.21
N THR A 199 23.84 -1.06 -0.63
CA THR A 199 22.58 -1.06 0.14
C THR A 199 22.81 -0.60 1.58
N ALA A 200 22.00 0.35 2.02
CA ALA A 200 21.84 0.75 3.41
C ALA A 200 20.41 0.44 3.85
N ALA A 201 20.21 -0.70 4.50
CA ALA A 201 18.88 -1.18 4.89
C ALA A 201 18.09 -0.11 5.66
N GLY A 202 16.81 0.04 5.32
CA GLY A 202 15.97 1.12 5.84
C GLY A 202 16.01 2.42 5.03
N ASN A 203 17.13 2.72 4.34
CA ASN A 203 17.37 3.99 3.65
C ASN A 203 17.47 3.83 2.12
N LYS A 204 18.30 2.91 1.62
CA LYS A 204 18.52 2.73 0.17
C LYS A 204 18.83 1.28 -0.15
N TYR A 205 18.19 0.72 -1.17
CA TYR A 205 18.46 -0.62 -1.68
C TYR A 205 18.91 -0.53 -3.13
N VAL A 206 20.04 -1.15 -3.44
CA VAL A 206 20.64 -1.13 -4.78
C VAL A 206 20.65 -2.54 -5.34
N PHE A 207 20.22 -2.69 -6.58
CA PHE A 207 20.04 -3.95 -7.26
C PHE A 207 20.73 -3.91 -8.62
N GLU A 208 21.48 -4.97 -8.92
CA GLU A 208 22.21 -5.14 -10.18
C GLU A 208 21.55 -6.19 -11.04
N ARG A 209 21.28 -5.84 -12.30
CA ARG A 209 20.59 -6.73 -13.24
C ARG A 209 21.43 -7.98 -13.49
N LYS A 210 20.79 -9.14 -13.45
CA LYS A 210 21.43 -10.42 -13.73
C LYS A 210 21.67 -10.57 -15.22
N ALA A 211 22.89 -10.96 -15.61
CA ALA A 211 23.23 -11.27 -16.99
C ALA A 211 22.58 -12.59 -17.47
N ASP A 212 22.27 -13.50 -16.55
CA ASP A 212 21.72 -14.82 -16.80
C ASP A 212 20.25 -14.97 -16.35
N TYR A 213 19.50 -13.86 -16.33
CA TYR A 213 18.06 -13.91 -16.06
C TYR A 213 17.35 -14.78 -17.11
N TRP A 214 16.42 -15.62 -16.67
CA TRP A 214 15.74 -16.60 -17.53
C TRP A 214 14.73 -15.96 -18.49
N GLY A 215 14.25 -14.76 -18.17
CA GLY A 215 13.24 -14.01 -18.93
C GLY A 215 13.84 -12.88 -19.74
N ASP A 216 12.97 -11.96 -20.20
CA ASP A 216 13.42 -10.80 -20.97
C ASP A 216 14.28 -9.86 -20.12
N GLU A 217 15.33 -9.32 -20.73
CA GLU A 217 16.24 -8.38 -20.09
C GLU A 217 15.52 -7.06 -19.77
N LEU A 218 15.49 -6.67 -18.49
CA LEU A 218 14.96 -5.36 -18.09
C LEU A 218 15.92 -4.25 -18.52
N PRO A 219 15.43 -3.07 -18.92
CA PRO A 219 16.26 -2.07 -19.60
C PRO A 219 17.35 -1.44 -18.73
N TYR A 220 17.16 -1.37 -17.41
CA TYR A 220 18.09 -0.71 -16.50
C TYR A 220 19.06 -1.72 -15.88
N LYS A 221 20.37 -1.44 -15.96
CA LYS A 221 21.44 -2.24 -15.34
C LYS A 221 21.41 -2.12 -13.82
N THR A 222 21.21 -0.91 -13.32
CA THR A 222 21.11 -0.61 -11.88
C THR A 222 19.69 -0.16 -11.56
N LEU A 223 19.08 -0.79 -10.56
CA LEU A 223 17.85 -0.30 -9.93
C LEU A 223 18.17 0.12 -8.50
N THR A 224 17.89 1.38 -8.16
CA THR A 224 17.98 1.89 -6.80
C THR A 224 16.59 2.24 -6.31
N ILE A 225 16.25 1.79 -5.10
CA ILE A 225 15.03 2.21 -4.40
C ILE A 225 15.45 2.94 -3.11
N SER A 226 15.20 4.25 -3.09
CA SER A 226 15.56 5.16 -1.99
C SER A 226 14.34 5.53 -1.15
N VAL A 227 14.49 5.41 0.17
CA VAL A 227 13.46 5.71 1.17
C VAL A 227 13.65 7.16 1.64
N PHE A 228 12.57 7.92 1.65
CA PHE A 228 12.55 9.30 2.12
C PHE A 228 11.55 9.47 3.27
N ASP A 229 11.82 10.44 4.14
CA ASP A 229 10.95 10.74 5.28
C ASP A 229 9.72 11.58 4.88
N ASN A 230 9.79 12.32 3.77
CA ASN A 230 8.70 13.18 3.31
C ASN A 230 8.77 13.46 1.80
N GLU A 231 7.63 13.85 1.23
CA GLU A 231 7.50 14.11 -0.21
C GLU A 231 8.17 15.41 -0.68
N THR A 232 8.46 16.35 0.23
CA THR A 232 9.19 17.58 -0.15
C THR A 232 10.60 17.23 -0.65
N ALA A 233 11.29 16.30 0.04
CA ALA A 233 12.60 15.81 -0.37
C ALA A 233 12.52 15.03 -1.70
N ILE A 234 11.47 14.20 -1.89
CA ILE A 234 11.21 13.50 -3.14
C ILE A 234 11.02 14.48 -4.30
N VAL A 235 10.16 15.49 -4.13
CA VAL A 235 9.90 16.53 -5.15
C VAL A 235 11.17 17.29 -5.52
N ASN A 236 12.01 17.63 -4.54
CA ASN A 236 13.28 18.30 -4.82
C ASN A 236 14.23 17.39 -5.61
N GLY A 237 14.33 16.11 -5.26
CA GLY A 237 15.16 15.15 -6.00
C GLY A 237 14.66 14.89 -7.43
N LEU A 238 13.34 14.89 -7.65
CA LEU A 238 12.76 14.84 -8.99
C LEU A 238 13.14 16.09 -9.80
N LYS A 239 13.03 17.29 -9.21
CA LYS A 239 13.37 18.56 -9.88
C LYS A 239 14.85 18.70 -10.25
N THR A 240 15.75 18.10 -9.46
CA THR A 240 17.20 18.10 -9.72
C THR A 240 17.63 16.94 -10.62
N GLY A 241 16.77 15.96 -10.88
CA GLY A 241 17.10 14.75 -11.63
C GLY A 241 17.89 13.71 -10.84
N GLN A 242 17.97 13.85 -9.51
CA GLN A 242 18.53 12.83 -8.60
C GLN A 242 17.60 11.61 -8.45
N ILE A 243 16.29 11.81 -8.67
CA ILE A 243 15.27 10.76 -8.62
C ILE A 243 14.64 10.71 -10.01
N ASP A 244 14.54 9.51 -10.58
CA ASP A 244 13.92 9.31 -11.89
C ASP A 244 12.42 9.16 -11.80
N SER A 245 11.91 8.56 -10.72
CA SER A 245 10.48 8.35 -10.55
C SER A 245 10.05 8.24 -9.09
N ALA A 246 8.86 8.76 -8.79
CA ALA A 246 8.22 8.57 -7.50
C ALA A 246 6.70 8.70 -7.62
N THR A 247 6.00 8.14 -6.64
CA THR A 247 4.58 8.48 -6.40
C THR A 247 4.52 9.67 -5.45
N VAL A 248 3.75 10.70 -5.83
CA VAL A 248 3.49 11.89 -5.02
C VAL A 248 2.02 11.93 -4.64
N GLN A 249 1.73 11.88 -3.34
CA GLN A 249 0.38 11.78 -2.80
C GLN A 249 -0.12 13.11 -2.20
N GLU A 250 0.77 13.94 -1.66
CA GLU A 250 0.39 15.17 -0.95
C GLU A 250 -0.03 16.26 -1.94
N ALA A 251 -1.18 16.88 -1.70
CA ALA A 251 -1.77 17.83 -2.64
C ALA A 251 -0.90 19.06 -2.91
N ASN A 252 -0.26 19.60 -1.86
CA ASN A 252 0.71 20.70 -1.95
C ASN A 252 1.96 20.29 -2.75
N GLN A 253 2.42 19.05 -2.63
CA GLN A 253 3.60 18.57 -3.36
C GLN A 253 3.29 18.35 -4.84
N GLN A 254 2.12 17.77 -5.16
CA GLN A 254 1.62 17.70 -6.53
C GLN A 254 1.47 19.11 -7.15
N ALA A 255 0.96 20.09 -6.38
CA ALA A 255 0.89 21.48 -6.83
C ALA A 255 2.28 22.10 -7.07
N ALA A 256 3.27 21.76 -6.25
CA ALA A 256 4.64 22.30 -6.35
C ALA A 256 5.42 21.81 -7.59
N ILE A 257 4.96 20.76 -8.28
CA ILE A 257 5.58 20.19 -9.49
C ILE A 257 4.72 20.32 -10.74
N VAL A 258 3.48 20.82 -10.62
CA VAL A 258 2.51 20.83 -11.73
C VAL A 258 3.06 21.57 -12.95
N SER A 259 3.75 22.70 -12.74
CA SER A 259 4.30 23.55 -13.79
C SER A 259 5.68 23.12 -14.31
N ASP A 260 6.32 22.10 -13.71
CA ASP A 260 7.65 21.64 -14.16
C ASP A 260 7.49 20.79 -15.42
N THR A 261 7.79 21.36 -16.59
CA THR A 261 7.62 20.70 -17.89
C THR A 261 8.66 19.61 -18.16
N ARG A 262 9.72 19.50 -17.34
CA ARG A 262 10.74 18.45 -17.45
C ARG A 262 10.26 17.13 -16.84
N LEU A 263 9.25 17.20 -15.98
CA LEU A 263 8.64 16.04 -15.32
C LEU A 263 7.37 15.60 -16.05
N LYS A 264 7.25 14.31 -16.29
CA LYS A 264 6.01 13.66 -16.70
C LYS A 264 5.20 13.33 -15.45
N LYS A 265 3.89 13.54 -15.51
CA LYS A 265 2.95 13.40 -14.40
C LYS A 265 1.73 12.64 -14.87
N THR A 266 1.44 11.50 -14.24
CA THR A 266 0.28 10.67 -14.55
C THR A 266 -0.57 10.51 -13.31
N ASP A 267 -1.80 11.02 -13.36
CA ASP A 267 -2.74 10.88 -12.26
C ASP A 267 -3.35 9.48 -12.25
N TYR A 268 -3.52 8.91 -11.06
CA TYR A 268 -4.20 7.63 -10.87
C TYR A 268 -4.83 7.56 -9.47
N THR A 269 -5.79 6.66 -9.31
CA THR A 269 -6.47 6.42 -8.03
C THR A 269 -6.25 4.98 -7.60
N PHE A 270 -5.94 4.78 -6.33
CA PHE A 270 -5.81 3.44 -5.76
C PHE A 270 -6.48 3.37 -4.39
N ASP A 271 -6.20 4.33 -3.51
CA ASP A 271 -6.73 4.34 -2.16
C ASP A 271 -7.98 5.20 -2.00
N PHE A 272 -8.84 4.83 -1.06
CA PHE A 272 -9.66 5.80 -0.35
C PHE A 272 -9.03 6.10 1.02
N GLN A 273 -9.26 7.31 1.53
CA GLN A 273 -9.00 7.64 2.93
C GLN A 273 -10.33 7.74 3.69
N GLY A 274 -10.38 7.18 4.89
CA GLY A 274 -11.62 7.14 5.67
C GLY A 274 -11.47 6.64 7.08
N LEU A 275 -12.51 6.83 7.88
CA LEU A 275 -12.63 6.25 9.21
C LEU A 275 -13.19 4.81 9.11
N LEU A 276 -12.38 3.84 9.50
CA LEU A 276 -12.79 2.43 9.60
C LEU A 276 -13.43 2.19 10.97
N LEU A 277 -14.73 1.90 11.01
CA LEU A 277 -15.52 1.76 12.24
C LEU A 277 -15.58 0.29 12.68
N PHE A 278 -14.47 -0.30 13.12
CA PHE A 278 -14.36 -1.75 13.31
C PHE A 278 -14.98 -2.33 14.60
N ASP A 279 -15.32 -1.51 15.60
CA ASP A 279 -15.99 -1.91 16.85
C ASP A 279 -17.53 -1.85 16.76
N ARG A 280 -18.09 -2.59 15.80
CA ARG A 280 -19.54 -2.64 15.57
C ARG A 280 -20.31 -3.43 16.63
N ALA A 281 -19.61 -4.13 17.51
CA ALA A 281 -20.19 -4.77 18.68
C ALA A 281 -20.26 -3.84 19.92
N GLY A 282 -19.57 -2.70 19.88
CA GLY A 282 -19.52 -1.73 20.98
C GLY A 282 -18.73 -2.21 22.20
N MET A 283 -17.67 -2.99 21.99
CA MET A 283 -16.81 -3.53 23.06
C MET A 283 -15.95 -2.47 23.74
N ARG A 284 -15.55 -1.42 23.01
CA ARG A 284 -14.77 -0.30 23.55
C ARG A 284 -15.61 0.98 23.59
N THR A 285 -16.39 1.22 22.55
CA THR A 285 -17.31 2.35 22.48
C THR A 285 -18.74 1.83 22.28
N PRO A 286 -19.52 1.63 23.37
CA PRO A 286 -20.86 1.05 23.30
C PRO A 286 -21.78 1.72 22.27
N ALA A 287 -21.62 3.02 22.05
CA ALA A 287 -22.38 3.78 21.06
C ALA A 287 -22.26 3.24 19.63
N LEU A 288 -21.10 2.70 19.24
CA LEU A 288 -20.89 2.19 17.88
C LEU A 288 -21.63 0.88 17.59
N ARG A 289 -22.20 0.22 18.60
CA ARG A 289 -23.11 -0.92 18.40
C ARG A 289 -24.33 -0.52 17.58
N GLU A 290 -24.84 0.68 17.81
CA GLU A 290 -26.03 1.19 17.13
C GLU A 290 -25.68 1.69 15.71
N ALA A 291 -26.30 1.09 14.68
CA ALA A 291 -26.12 1.52 13.29
C ALA A 291 -26.44 3.01 13.10
N LYS A 292 -27.46 3.52 13.80
CA LYS A 292 -27.83 4.95 13.80
C LYS A 292 -26.71 5.87 14.27
N VAL A 293 -25.86 5.44 15.20
CA VAL A 293 -24.70 6.24 15.64
C VAL A 293 -23.65 6.27 14.53
N ARG A 294 -23.39 5.14 13.87
CA ARG A 294 -22.43 5.08 12.75
C ARG A 294 -22.91 5.85 11.51
N GLN A 295 -24.21 5.81 11.24
CA GLN A 295 -24.88 6.66 10.26
C GLN A 295 -24.74 8.15 10.63
N ALA A 296 -24.92 8.50 11.90
CA ALA A 296 -24.76 9.88 12.36
C ALA A 296 -23.32 10.40 12.19
N ILE A 297 -22.31 9.55 12.45
CA ILE A 297 -20.91 9.86 12.16
C ILE A 297 -20.74 10.20 10.68
N ASN A 298 -21.31 9.39 9.78
CA ASN A 298 -21.24 9.64 8.35
C ASN A 298 -21.92 10.96 7.92
N TYR A 299 -23.11 11.26 8.44
CA TYR A 299 -23.81 12.52 8.18
C TYR A 299 -23.09 13.75 8.75
N ALA A 300 -22.28 13.57 9.79
CA ALA A 300 -21.56 14.68 10.43
C ALA A 300 -20.34 15.16 9.64
N LEU A 301 -19.71 14.30 8.83
CA LEU A 301 -18.44 14.61 8.15
C LEU A 301 -18.68 15.49 6.90
N ASP A 302 -17.98 16.62 6.80
CA ASP A 302 -18.01 17.48 5.60
C ASP A 302 -16.92 17.06 4.60
N ARG A 303 -17.20 15.99 3.86
CA ARG A 303 -16.29 15.41 2.85
C ARG A 303 -15.90 16.41 1.77
N LYS A 304 -16.82 17.29 1.38
CA LYS A 304 -16.56 18.30 0.35
C LYS A 304 -15.51 19.28 0.84
N THR A 305 -15.67 19.81 2.04
CA THR A 305 -14.69 20.73 2.64
C THR A 305 -13.35 20.02 2.87
N MET A 306 -13.35 18.77 3.31
CA MET A 306 -12.11 17.98 3.44
C MET A 306 -11.38 17.84 2.10
N LEU A 307 -12.09 17.47 1.02
CA LEU A 307 -11.51 17.33 -0.32
C LEU A 307 -10.99 18.68 -0.86
N ASP A 308 -11.76 19.75 -0.71
CA ASP A 308 -11.40 21.07 -1.23
C ASP A 308 -10.24 21.70 -0.45
N LYS A 309 -10.24 21.61 0.89
CA LYS A 309 -9.29 22.35 1.74
C LYS A 309 -8.05 21.55 2.09
N ILE A 310 -8.15 20.23 2.24
CA ILE A 310 -7.02 19.37 2.64
C ILE A 310 -6.37 18.75 1.39
N ARG A 311 -7.18 18.27 0.45
CA ARG A 311 -6.69 17.63 -0.78
C ARG A 311 -6.63 18.57 -1.99
N GLN A 312 -7.07 19.83 -1.84
CA GLN A 312 -7.04 20.83 -2.93
C GLN A 312 -7.71 20.31 -4.21
N GLY A 313 -8.84 19.60 -4.06
CA GLY A 313 -9.61 19.01 -5.16
C GLY A 313 -9.00 17.74 -5.78
N ARG A 314 -7.90 17.19 -5.26
CA ARG A 314 -7.23 15.98 -5.79
C ARG A 314 -7.84 14.69 -5.24
N GLY A 315 -8.97 14.33 -5.80
CA GLY A 315 -9.70 13.12 -5.45
C GLY A 315 -11.18 13.25 -5.77
N GLU A 316 -11.93 12.28 -5.27
CA GLU A 316 -13.39 12.24 -5.41
C GLU A 316 -14.00 11.85 -4.06
N ALA A 317 -15.01 12.58 -3.59
CA ALA A 317 -15.72 12.20 -2.36
C ALA A 317 -16.43 10.84 -2.55
N THR A 318 -16.49 10.03 -1.50
CA THR A 318 -17.15 8.72 -1.54
C THR A 318 -17.70 8.36 -0.16
N ASP A 319 -18.79 7.62 -0.12
CA ASP A 319 -19.31 6.97 1.09
C ASP A 319 -19.12 5.44 1.08
N GLN A 320 -18.53 4.87 0.01
CA GLN A 320 -18.34 3.44 -0.17
C GLN A 320 -16.87 3.04 -0.26
N VAL A 321 -16.57 1.79 0.11
CA VAL A 321 -15.20 1.24 0.15
C VAL A 321 -14.78 0.54 -1.14
N PHE A 322 -15.72 0.20 -2.02
CA PHE A 322 -15.43 -0.39 -3.32
C PHE A 322 -15.10 0.70 -4.36
N GLY A 323 -14.10 0.43 -5.19
CA GLY A 323 -13.60 1.36 -6.20
C GLY A 323 -14.31 1.23 -7.55
N PRO A 324 -14.24 2.24 -8.43
CA PRO A 324 -14.96 2.24 -9.70
C PRO A 324 -14.62 1.08 -10.66
N GLU A 325 -13.47 0.43 -10.47
CA GLU A 325 -13.04 -0.71 -11.27
C GLU A 325 -13.77 -2.02 -10.93
N THR A 326 -14.48 -2.09 -9.79
CA THR A 326 -15.09 -3.33 -9.30
C THR A 326 -16.57 -3.46 -9.69
N LYS A 327 -17.15 -4.67 -9.59
CA LYS A 327 -18.58 -4.89 -9.89
C LYS A 327 -19.49 -4.55 -8.72
N ALA A 328 -18.94 -4.45 -7.50
CA ALA A 328 -19.64 -4.01 -6.30
C ALA A 328 -19.90 -2.51 -6.26
N TYR A 329 -19.09 -1.70 -6.96
CA TYR A 329 -19.24 -0.25 -7.00
C TYR A 329 -20.62 0.15 -7.52
N ASP A 330 -21.24 1.10 -6.83
CA ASP A 330 -22.53 1.70 -7.18
C ASP A 330 -22.40 3.22 -7.02
N LYS A 331 -22.37 3.95 -8.14
CA LYS A 331 -22.20 5.41 -8.14
C LYS A 331 -23.23 6.14 -7.28
N SER A 332 -24.44 5.59 -7.12
CA SER A 332 -25.47 6.22 -6.28
C SER A 332 -25.12 6.22 -4.79
N LEU A 333 -24.24 5.32 -4.36
CA LEU A 333 -23.78 5.23 -2.97
C LEU A 333 -22.72 6.28 -2.64
N ASP A 334 -22.06 6.91 -3.61
CA ASP A 334 -21.03 7.94 -3.34
C ASP A 334 -21.59 9.19 -2.63
N THR A 335 -22.91 9.36 -2.65
CA THR A 335 -23.63 10.50 -2.05
C THR A 335 -24.74 10.07 -1.07
N HIS A 336 -24.63 8.89 -0.47
CA HIS A 336 -25.62 8.35 0.46
C HIS A 336 -25.73 9.17 1.77
N TYR A 337 -24.61 9.74 2.21
CA TYR A 337 -24.46 10.52 3.44
C TYR A 337 -24.03 11.97 3.12
N PRO A 338 -24.93 12.80 2.55
CA PRO A 338 -24.67 14.23 2.45
C PRO A 338 -24.39 14.84 3.83
N HIS A 339 -23.53 15.85 3.92
CA HIS A 339 -23.26 16.53 5.19
C HIS A 339 -24.55 17.15 5.76
N ASP A 340 -25.02 16.64 6.89
CA ASP A 340 -26.25 17.06 7.57
C ASP A 340 -26.13 16.85 9.09
N ALA A 341 -25.58 17.87 9.76
CA ALA A 341 -25.40 17.88 11.21
C ALA A 341 -26.74 17.78 11.99
N ALA A 342 -27.85 18.25 11.42
CA ALA A 342 -29.16 18.18 12.08
C ALA A 342 -29.70 16.75 12.07
N LYS A 343 -29.60 16.05 10.94
CA LYS A 343 -29.93 14.63 10.82
C LYS A 343 -29.02 13.77 11.70
N ALA A 344 -27.72 14.06 11.74
CA ALA A 344 -26.78 13.38 12.64
C ALA A 344 -27.21 13.50 14.12
N LYS A 345 -27.52 14.70 14.61
CA LYS A 345 -28.03 14.91 15.98
C LYS A 345 -29.33 14.15 16.25
N LYS A 346 -30.26 14.15 15.29
CA LYS A 346 -31.53 13.41 15.38
C LYS A 346 -31.31 11.90 15.49
N LEU A 347 -30.38 11.36 14.71
CA LEU A 347 -30.00 9.93 14.77
C LEU A 347 -29.35 9.59 16.11
N LEU A 348 -28.43 10.42 16.61
CA LEU A 348 -27.80 10.24 17.93
C LEU A 348 -28.86 10.24 19.05
N ALA A 349 -29.79 11.20 19.04
CA ALA A 349 -30.86 11.25 20.04
C ALA A 349 -31.75 9.99 19.99
N ARG A 350 -32.15 9.54 18.79
CA ARG A 350 -32.93 8.30 18.59
C ARG A 350 -32.19 7.03 19.01
N ALA A 351 -30.87 7.06 19.02
CA ALA A 351 -30.03 5.97 19.48
C ALA A 351 -29.71 6.04 20.99
N GLY A 352 -30.25 7.03 21.72
CA GLY A 352 -30.00 7.20 23.16
C GLY A 352 -28.74 8.03 23.50
N TYR A 353 -28.10 8.64 22.51
CA TYR A 353 -26.85 9.40 22.66
C TYR A 353 -27.04 10.91 22.43
N ALA A 354 -28.17 11.48 22.86
CA ALA A 354 -28.45 12.92 22.71
C ALA A 354 -27.42 13.83 23.39
N LYS A 355 -26.79 13.36 24.48
CA LYS A 355 -25.71 14.06 25.20
C LYS A 355 -24.32 13.80 24.59
N GLY A 356 -24.24 13.04 23.51
CA GLY A 356 -22.97 12.68 22.88
C GLY A 356 -22.16 11.65 23.66
N PHE A 357 -20.92 11.46 23.23
CA PHE A 357 -19.93 10.58 23.85
C PHE A 357 -18.51 10.97 23.38
N THR A 358 -17.50 10.36 23.99
CA THR A 358 -16.11 10.51 23.53
C THR A 358 -15.70 9.32 22.66
N LEU A 359 -15.16 9.59 21.47
CA LEU A 359 -14.57 8.61 20.57
C LEU A 359 -13.05 8.74 20.63
N LYS A 360 -12.38 7.73 21.21
CA LYS A 360 -10.92 7.66 21.24
C LYS A 360 -10.40 7.10 19.92
N LEU A 361 -9.53 7.84 19.25
CA LEU A 361 -8.94 7.45 17.95
C LEU A 361 -7.41 7.49 18.00
N PRO A 362 -6.72 6.52 17.41
CA PRO A 362 -5.27 6.62 17.24
C PRO A 362 -4.95 7.67 16.17
N ARG A 363 -3.83 8.37 16.36
CA ARG A 363 -3.31 9.34 15.40
C ARG A 363 -1.84 9.05 15.09
N VAL A 364 -1.58 8.67 13.85
CA VAL A 364 -0.23 8.55 13.27
C VAL A 364 -0.11 9.66 12.22
N SER A 365 0.85 10.58 12.39
CA SER A 365 0.92 11.79 11.55
C SER A 365 1.10 11.49 10.05
N ALA A 366 1.76 10.37 9.72
CA ALA A 366 1.92 9.92 8.34
C ALA A 366 0.60 9.54 7.64
N ILE A 367 -0.47 9.28 8.40
CA ILE A 367 -1.80 8.93 7.89
C ILE A 367 -2.78 10.08 8.13
N VAL A 368 -2.73 10.70 9.31
CA VAL A 368 -3.67 11.75 9.74
C VAL A 368 -2.93 13.06 10.00
N SER A 369 -2.95 13.94 9.00
CA SER A 369 -2.41 15.29 9.09
C SER A 369 -3.15 16.13 10.15
N ASP A 370 -2.53 17.22 10.62
CA ASP A 370 -3.17 18.13 11.58
C ASP A 370 -4.47 18.72 11.03
N ALA A 371 -4.48 19.07 9.74
CA ALA A 371 -5.67 19.61 9.08
C ALA A 371 -6.82 18.59 9.08
N LEU A 372 -6.53 17.32 8.77
CA LEU A 372 -7.53 16.26 8.79
C LEU A 372 -8.02 15.94 10.20
N ALA A 373 -7.11 15.85 11.18
CA ALA A 373 -7.45 15.61 12.57
C ALA A 373 -8.37 16.70 13.14
N SER A 374 -8.08 17.96 12.83
CA SER A 374 -8.90 19.11 13.21
C SER A 374 -10.26 19.12 12.53
N SER A 375 -10.33 18.81 11.22
CA SER A 375 -11.59 18.73 10.49
C SER A 375 -12.52 17.66 11.07
N ILE A 376 -12.03 16.44 11.27
CA ILE A 376 -12.81 15.34 11.85
C ILE A 376 -13.28 15.71 13.27
N ALA A 377 -12.39 16.28 14.10
CA ALA A 377 -12.74 16.67 15.45
C ALA A 377 -13.80 17.79 15.49
N ALA A 378 -13.73 18.76 14.59
CA ALA A 378 -14.70 19.85 14.49
C ALA A 378 -16.09 19.33 14.06
N ASP A 379 -16.13 18.55 12.98
CA ASP A 379 -17.35 17.97 12.42
C ASP A 379 -18.09 17.09 13.43
N LEU A 380 -17.36 16.18 14.09
CA LEU A 380 -17.93 15.28 15.10
C LEU A 380 -18.34 16.05 16.37
N LYS A 381 -17.57 17.06 16.80
CA LYS A 381 -17.94 17.89 17.95
C LYS A 381 -19.22 18.67 17.68
N ALA A 382 -19.46 19.14 16.46
CA ALA A 382 -20.66 19.89 16.09
C ALA A 382 -21.96 19.09 16.32
N VAL A 383 -21.88 17.75 16.33
CA VAL A 383 -23.00 16.84 16.60
C VAL A 383 -22.96 16.20 18.00
N GLY A 384 -21.99 16.58 18.84
CA GLY A 384 -21.86 16.11 20.22
C GLY A 384 -20.87 14.95 20.43
N ILE A 385 -20.15 14.51 19.40
CA ILE A 385 -19.14 13.46 19.53
C ILE A 385 -17.77 14.10 19.74
N LYS A 386 -17.19 13.95 20.94
CA LYS A 386 -15.84 14.46 21.23
C LYS A 386 -14.80 13.47 20.72
N VAL A 387 -13.92 13.88 19.81
CA VAL A 387 -12.77 13.07 19.41
C VAL A 387 -11.63 13.25 20.42
N ALA A 388 -11.09 12.15 20.93
CA ALA A 388 -9.88 12.13 21.75
C ALA A 388 -8.76 11.43 20.97
N TRP A 389 -7.88 12.22 20.35
CA TRP A 389 -6.73 11.72 19.62
C TRP A 389 -5.65 11.17 20.58
N ASP A 390 -5.23 9.92 20.37
CA ASP A 390 -4.05 9.31 20.99
C ASP A 390 -2.93 9.37 19.96
N GLN A 391 -2.02 10.34 20.07
CA GLN A 391 -0.92 10.55 19.13
C GLN A 391 0.23 9.56 19.42
N MET A 392 0.73 8.89 18.38
CA MET A 392 1.84 7.93 18.51
C MET A 392 2.65 7.76 17.22
N ASP A 393 3.82 7.13 17.34
CA ASP A 393 4.60 6.63 16.21
C ASP A 393 4.00 5.35 15.60
N GLY A 394 4.47 4.95 14.43
CA GLY A 394 3.97 3.79 13.71
C GLY A 394 4.14 2.45 14.44
N ASN A 395 5.25 2.25 15.17
CA ASN A 395 5.50 0.99 15.88
C ASN A 395 4.55 0.85 17.08
N THR A 396 4.40 1.93 17.86
CA THR A 396 3.43 1.99 18.96
C THR A 396 2.00 1.81 18.46
N ALA A 397 1.67 2.34 17.27
CA ALA A 397 0.36 2.16 16.65
C ALA A 397 0.04 0.69 16.39
N VAL A 398 0.98 -0.07 15.80
CA VAL A 398 0.78 -1.51 15.55
C VAL A 398 0.48 -2.26 16.85
N GLN A 399 1.21 -1.98 17.93
CA GLN A 399 0.97 -2.61 19.23
C GLN A 399 -0.44 -2.27 19.76
N LYS A 400 -0.76 -0.98 19.92
CA LYS A 400 -2.03 -0.57 20.54
C LYS A 400 -3.25 -0.92 19.70
N ILE A 401 -3.16 -0.82 18.37
CA ILE A 401 -4.28 -1.10 17.46
C ILE A 401 -4.48 -2.61 17.30
N ALA A 402 -3.45 -3.34 16.87
CA ALA A 402 -3.62 -4.72 16.44
C ALA A 402 -3.53 -5.73 17.61
N ARG A 403 -2.66 -5.47 18.60
CA ARG A 403 -2.44 -6.39 19.73
C ARG A 403 -3.35 -6.07 20.90
N ASP A 404 -3.34 -4.82 21.36
CA ASP A 404 -4.10 -4.42 22.56
C ASP A 404 -5.59 -4.14 22.25
N ARG A 405 -5.92 -3.96 20.95
CA ARG A 405 -7.25 -3.60 20.46
C ARG A 405 -7.85 -2.43 21.27
N ALA A 406 -7.04 -1.38 21.43
CA ALA A 406 -7.30 -0.26 22.33
C ALA A 406 -8.29 0.78 21.77
N TYR A 407 -8.72 0.63 20.52
CA TYR A 407 -9.55 1.61 19.82
C TYR A 407 -10.81 0.98 19.24
N SER A 408 -11.77 1.82 18.88
CA SER A 408 -13.02 1.41 18.23
C SER A 408 -13.06 1.69 16.72
N ALA A 409 -12.22 2.61 16.28
CA ALA A 409 -12.11 3.03 14.90
C ALA A 409 -10.71 3.63 14.65
N MET A 410 -10.33 3.76 13.39
CA MET A 410 -9.10 4.46 13.00
C MET A 410 -9.24 5.03 11.59
N VAL A 411 -8.54 6.13 11.32
CA VAL A 411 -8.41 6.65 9.96
C VAL A 411 -7.33 5.85 9.24
N MET A 412 -7.60 5.41 8.01
CA MET A 412 -6.64 4.72 7.15
C MET A 412 -6.78 5.16 5.70
N ASN A 413 -5.67 5.05 4.98
CA ASN A 413 -5.66 4.90 3.53
C ASN A 413 -5.79 3.41 3.23
N ILE A 414 -6.75 3.03 2.39
CA ILE A 414 -6.99 1.64 2.03
C ILE A 414 -7.08 1.51 0.52
N GLY A 415 -6.29 0.59 -0.02
CA GLY A 415 -6.32 0.22 -1.43
C GLY A 415 -7.65 -0.36 -1.87
N GLN A 416 -8.18 0.19 -2.95
CA GLN A 416 -9.35 -0.31 -3.65
C GLN A 416 -8.88 -1.28 -4.73
N SER A 417 -8.75 -2.55 -4.35
CA SER A 417 -8.49 -3.62 -5.32
C SER A 417 -9.57 -3.62 -6.41
N SER A 418 -9.17 -3.92 -7.64
CA SER A 418 -10.10 -4.15 -8.76
C SER A 418 -10.90 -5.45 -8.62
N ILE A 419 -10.61 -6.28 -7.61
CA ILE A 419 -11.27 -7.55 -7.35
C ILE A 419 -12.16 -7.43 -6.11
N ASP A 420 -13.49 -7.53 -6.30
CA ASP A 420 -14.49 -7.39 -5.24
C ASP A 420 -14.18 -8.23 -3.98
N TRP A 421 -13.75 -9.48 -4.17
CA TRP A 421 -13.45 -10.36 -3.05
C TRP A 421 -12.24 -9.93 -2.24
N VAL A 422 -11.21 -9.31 -2.84
CA VAL A 422 -10.04 -8.82 -2.10
C VAL A 422 -10.46 -7.71 -1.14
N THR A 423 -11.22 -6.72 -1.63
CA THR A 423 -11.77 -5.65 -0.78
C THR A 423 -12.66 -6.22 0.33
N ALA A 424 -13.56 -7.16 0.00
CA ALA A 424 -14.44 -7.79 0.99
C ALA A 424 -13.66 -8.60 2.03
N GLN A 425 -12.65 -9.36 1.61
CA GLN A 425 -11.82 -10.16 2.51
C GLN A 425 -11.01 -9.27 3.45
N ASP A 426 -10.42 -8.18 2.95
CA ASP A 426 -9.58 -7.31 3.77
C ASP A 426 -10.37 -6.49 4.79
N LEU A 427 -11.54 -5.97 4.41
CA LEU A 427 -12.29 -5.03 5.22
C LEU A 427 -13.45 -5.63 6.01
N VAL A 428 -14.06 -6.70 5.51
CA VAL A 428 -15.32 -7.21 6.05
C VAL A 428 -15.12 -8.52 6.82
N THR A 429 -14.22 -9.39 6.39
CA THR A 429 -13.94 -10.63 7.13
C THR A 429 -13.07 -10.37 8.36
N PRO A 430 -13.11 -11.22 9.42
CA PRO A 430 -12.25 -11.06 10.58
C PRO A 430 -10.77 -10.92 10.19
N GLY A 431 -10.11 -9.86 10.65
CA GLY A 431 -8.76 -9.52 10.22
C GLY A 431 -8.32 -8.14 10.71
N ALA A 432 -7.25 -7.58 10.13
CA ALA A 432 -6.67 -6.31 10.58
C ALA A 432 -7.68 -5.15 10.62
N PHE A 433 -8.57 -5.06 9.62
CA PHE A 433 -9.56 -3.97 9.50
C PHE A 433 -10.96 -4.33 10.00
N ASN A 434 -11.14 -5.58 10.47
CA ASN A 434 -12.29 -6.03 11.25
C ASN A 434 -11.78 -6.85 12.46
N MET A 435 -10.97 -6.21 13.30
CA MET A 435 -10.20 -6.87 14.37
C MET A 435 -11.08 -7.52 15.45
N PHE A 436 -12.32 -7.07 15.56
CA PHE A 436 -13.33 -7.61 16.46
C PHE A 436 -14.19 -8.69 15.82
N GLY A 437 -13.96 -9.04 14.55
CA GLY A 437 -14.70 -10.07 13.83
C GLY A 437 -16.19 -9.78 13.71
N SER A 438 -16.58 -8.50 13.72
CA SER A 438 -17.97 -8.08 13.67
C SER A 438 -18.63 -8.53 12.36
N SER A 439 -19.84 -9.06 12.43
CA SER A 439 -20.59 -9.54 11.28
C SER A 439 -22.08 -9.69 11.63
N ASP A 440 -22.94 -9.67 10.62
CA ASP A 440 -24.38 -9.88 10.73
C ASP A 440 -24.85 -10.96 9.72
N PRO A 441 -26.09 -11.48 9.83
CA PRO A 441 -26.59 -12.54 8.94
C PRO A 441 -26.56 -12.17 7.46
N THR A 442 -26.84 -10.92 7.10
CA THR A 442 -26.83 -10.43 5.72
C THR A 442 -25.41 -10.45 5.17
N VAL A 443 -24.45 -9.90 5.91
CA VAL A 443 -23.03 -9.91 5.54
C VAL A 443 -22.51 -11.34 5.38
N LYS A 444 -22.81 -12.25 6.31
CA LYS A 444 -22.38 -13.66 6.21
C LYS A 444 -22.91 -14.31 4.93
N LYS A 445 -24.21 -14.17 4.65
CA LYS A 445 -24.85 -14.72 3.45
C LYS A 445 -24.22 -14.17 2.18
N LEU A 446 -24.04 -12.85 2.11
CA LEU A 446 -23.51 -12.18 0.92
C LEU A 446 -22.03 -12.53 0.71
N LEU A 447 -21.19 -12.55 1.75
CA LEU A 447 -19.78 -12.94 1.64
C LEU A 447 -19.61 -14.36 1.08
N THR A 448 -20.40 -15.33 1.57
CA THR A 448 -20.38 -16.69 1.03
C THR A 448 -20.71 -16.69 -0.46
N ARG A 449 -21.66 -15.86 -0.87
CA ARG A 449 -22.09 -15.76 -2.27
C ARG A 449 -21.09 -15.05 -3.17
N VAL A 450 -20.47 -13.96 -2.69
CA VAL A 450 -19.38 -13.26 -3.40
C VAL A 450 -18.26 -14.25 -3.69
N ARG A 451 -17.87 -15.06 -2.68
CA ARG A 451 -16.79 -16.03 -2.80
C ARG A 451 -17.07 -17.18 -3.76
N ALA A 452 -18.21 -17.86 -3.58
CA ALA A 452 -18.47 -19.16 -4.21
C ALA A 452 -19.52 -19.13 -5.34
N GLY A 453 -20.20 -18.01 -5.56
CA GLY A 453 -21.18 -17.85 -6.64
C GLY A 453 -20.58 -17.94 -8.04
N THR A 454 -21.43 -18.17 -9.04
CA THR A 454 -21.04 -17.91 -10.45
C THR A 454 -20.71 -16.44 -10.63
N ALA A 455 -20.04 -16.05 -11.73
CA ALA A 455 -19.66 -14.66 -11.98
C ALA A 455 -20.83 -13.66 -11.80
N ALA A 456 -22.01 -13.97 -12.36
CA ALA A 456 -23.21 -13.13 -12.21
C ALA A 456 -23.72 -13.07 -10.76
N GLN A 457 -23.73 -14.22 -10.06
CA GLN A 457 -24.20 -14.33 -8.68
C GLN A 457 -23.25 -13.62 -7.70
N SER A 458 -21.93 -13.75 -7.91
CA SER A 458 -20.90 -13.06 -7.13
C SER A 458 -20.99 -11.55 -7.33
N ALA A 459 -21.10 -11.07 -8.58
CA ALA A 459 -21.22 -9.64 -8.86
C ALA A 459 -22.49 -9.01 -8.26
N ALA A 460 -23.63 -9.71 -8.34
CA ALA A 460 -24.86 -9.25 -7.68
C ALA A 460 -24.72 -9.19 -6.16
N ALA A 461 -24.21 -10.26 -5.54
CA ALA A 461 -23.99 -10.29 -4.09
C ALA A 461 -22.97 -9.25 -3.62
N ALA A 462 -21.99 -8.89 -4.44
CA ALA A 462 -21.00 -7.87 -4.10
C ALA A 462 -21.62 -6.46 -4.08
N ARG A 463 -22.54 -6.16 -5.02
CA ARG A 463 -23.33 -4.90 -4.98
C ARG A 463 -24.24 -4.84 -3.77
N ASP A 464 -24.95 -5.92 -3.48
CA ASP A 464 -25.83 -6.00 -2.31
C ASP A 464 -25.04 -5.87 -1.01
N LEU A 465 -23.83 -6.46 -0.96
CA LEU A 465 -22.93 -6.34 0.18
C LEU A 465 -22.51 -4.88 0.36
N ASN A 466 -22.03 -4.24 -0.71
CA ASN A 466 -21.61 -2.83 -0.66
C ASN A 466 -22.75 -1.93 -0.16
N ARG A 467 -23.96 -2.08 -0.71
CA ARG A 467 -25.15 -1.34 -0.28
C ARG A 467 -25.43 -1.51 1.21
N HIS A 468 -25.46 -2.76 1.70
CA HIS A 468 -25.68 -3.05 3.11
C HIS A 468 -24.59 -2.43 4.01
N LEU A 469 -23.31 -2.50 3.60
CA LEU A 469 -22.20 -1.90 4.36
C LEU A 469 -22.32 -0.37 4.46
N VAL A 470 -22.74 0.29 3.38
CA VAL A 470 -23.00 1.74 3.35
C VAL A 470 -24.20 2.07 4.22
N GLU A 471 -25.35 1.43 4.03
CA GLU A 471 -26.58 1.68 4.78
C GLU A 471 -26.41 1.45 6.30
N GLU A 472 -25.64 0.44 6.70
CA GLU A 472 -25.36 0.13 8.10
C GLU A 472 -24.19 0.95 8.69
N GLY A 473 -23.56 1.83 7.91
CA GLY A 473 -22.46 2.67 8.34
C GLY A 473 -21.26 1.86 8.84
N TRP A 474 -20.85 0.81 8.13
CA TRP A 474 -19.69 -0.01 8.53
C TRP A 474 -18.37 0.76 8.47
N PHE A 475 -18.34 1.78 7.61
CA PHE A 475 -17.20 2.65 7.36
C PHE A 475 -17.72 4.09 7.25
N ALA A 476 -16.80 5.05 7.36
CA ALA A 476 -17.04 6.42 6.92
C ALA A 476 -15.87 6.88 6.05
N PRO A 477 -15.84 6.48 4.76
CA PRO A 477 -14.89 6.98 3.77
C PRO A 477 -15.02 8.50 3.64
N PHE A 478 -13.95 9.19 3.28
CA PHE A 478 -13.95 10.64 3.03
C PHE A 478 -13.86 10.91 1.53
N TYR A 479 -12.83 10.37 0.89
CA TYR A 479 -12.54 10.55 -0.52
C TYR A 479 -11.62 9.44 -1.05
N ARG A 480 -11.76 9.12 -2.33
CA ARG A 480 -10.75 8.44 -3.15
C ARG A 480 -9.64 9.43 -3.44
N MET A 481 -8.40 9.06 -3.18
CA MET A 481 -7.25 9.93 -3.38
C MET A 481 -6.75 9.84 -4.81
N THR A 482 -6.52 10.99 -5.44
CA THR A 482 -5.73 11.07 -6.67
C THR A 482 -4.25 11.19 -6.30
N PHE A 483 -3.48 10.19 -6.70
CA PHE A 483 -2.02 10.17 -6.65
C PHE A 483 -1.46 10.64 -7.98
N GLN A 484 -0.22 11.10 -7.97
CA GLN A 484 0.51 11.44 -9.18
C GLN A 484 1.76 10.59 -9.27
N LEU A 485 1.85 9.76 -10.31
CA LEU A 485 3.08 9.08 -10.68
C LEU A 485 3.93 10.05 -11.50
N VAL A 486 5.08 10.42 -10.95
CA VAL A 486 5.96 11.44 -11.51
C VAL A 486 7.23 10.77 -12.00
N SER A 487 7.67 11.09 -13.21
CA SER A 487 8.97 10.65 -13.72
C SER A 487 9.72 11.76 -14.45
N GLY A 488 11.05 11.64 -14.52
CA GLY A 488 11.89 12.44 -15.40
C GLY A 488 11.57 12.16 -16.88
N SER A 489 11.99 13.06 -17.77
CA SER A 489 11.70 12.95 -19.21
C SER A 489 12.23 11.67 -19.84
N GLY A 490 13.38 11.16 -19.35
CA GLY A 490 14.07 9.94 -19.79
C GLY A 490 13.45 8.62 -19.31
N VAL A 491 12.41 8.65 -18.47
CA VAL A 491 11.72 7.46 -17.97
C VAL A 491 10.25 7.50 -18.33
N LYS A 492 9.76 6.41 -18.93
CA LYS A 492 8.35 6.12 -19.10
C LYS A 492 7.94 5.07 -18.08
N VAL A 493 6.90 5.38 -17.31
CA VAL A 493 6.32 4.49 -16.31
C VAL A 493 4.79 4.46 -16.47
N VAL A 494 4.21 3.28 -16.27
CA VAL A 494 2.75 3.07 -16.34
C VAL A 494 2.22 2.66 -14.95
N PRO A 495 1.18 3.34 -14.41
CA PRO A 495 0.50 2.89 -13.21
C PRO A 495 0.00 1.45 -13.33
N GLN A 496 -0.12 0.77 -12.20
CA GLN A 496 -0.56 -0.62 -12.14
C GLN A 496 -1.95 -0.68 -11.50
N SER A 497 -2.94 -1.22 -12.21
CA SER A 497 -4.30 -1.39 -11.65
C SER A 497 -4.24 -2.17 -10.34
N GLY A 498 -5.00 -1.68 -9.36
CA GLY A 498 -5.08 -2.25 -8.03
C GLY A 498 -3.78 -2.16 -7.22
N MET A 499 -2.86 -1.24 -7.55
CA MET A 499 -1.62 -1.04 -6.80
C MET A 499 -1.31 0.44 -6.57
N GLY A 500 -0.84 0.76 -5.36
CA GLY A 500 -0.38 2.11 -5.00
C GLY A 500 0.97 2.48 -5.59
N VAL A 501 1.75 1.50 -6.04
CA VAL A 501 3.05 1.70 -6.72
C VAL A 501 3.11 0.84 -7.98
N PRO A 502 3.71 1.34 -9.08
CA PRO A 502 3.87 0.55 -10.29
C PRO A 502 4.84 -0.62 -10.07
N SER A 503 4.68 -1.68 -10.86
CA SER A 503 5.65 -2.77 -10.88
C SER A 503 6.97 -2.30 -11.49
N ILE A 504 8.10 -2.89 -11.07
CA ILE A 504 9.40 -2.62 -11.71
C ILE A 504 9.39 -2.93 -13.22
N TYR A 505 8.52 -3.85 -13.66
CA TYR A 505 8.35 -4.22 -15.06
C TYR A 505 7.60 -3.17 -15.89
N ASN A 506 7.06 -2.13 -15.26
CA ASN A 506 6.31 -1.06 -15.93
C ASN A 506 7.19 0.15 -16.24
N TYR A 507 8.49 0.08 -15.96
CA TYR A 507 9.48 1.12 -16.23
C TYR A 507 10.25 0.82 -17.51
N THR A 508 10.35 1.82 -18.38
CA THR A 508 11.08 1.74 -19.64
C THR A 508 11.77 3.08 -19.94
N PRO A 509 12.93 3.09 -20.63
CA PRO A 509 13.52 4.31 -21.13
C PRO A 509 12.54 5.06 -22.04
N ALA A 510 12.47 6.37 -21.90
CA ALA A 510 11.75 7.20 -22.85
C ALA A 510 12.65 7.40 -24.09
N SER A 511 12.07 7.18 -25.27
CA SER A 511 12.69 7.41 -26.59
C SER A 511 12.92 8.89 -26.87
#